data_AF-K0SRP1-F1
#
_entry.id   AF-K0SRP1-F1
#
_cell.length_a   1.000
_cell.length_b   1.000
_cell.length_c   1.000
_cell.angle_alpha   90.00
_cell.angle_beta   90.00
_cell.angle_gamma   90.00
#
_symmetry.space_group_name_H-M   'P 1'
#
loop_
_entity.id
_entity.type
_entity.pdbx_description
1 polymer ?
#
loop_
_entity_poly.entity_id
_entity_poly.type
_entity_poly.pdbx_seq_one_letter_code
_entity_poly.pdbx_strand_id
1 'polypeptide(L)'
;MQGHAESRHNLGCDEVRKGNHDRAVRLFLISAKMGHRESVEKIKRMFMGGLGTTAQYAEALKGFQDAMEETKSNDRDEENALRKSRGASA
;
A
#
# COMPACT_ATOMS: atom_id res chain seq x y z
N MET A 1 5.31 -2.31 9.93
CA MET A 1 4.22 -2.71 9.02
C MET A 1 4.66 -3.19 7.63
N GLN A 2 5.90 -2.92 7.19
CA GLN A 2 6.34 -3.17 5.81
C GLN A 2 6.44 -4.64 5.38
N GLY A 3 6.90 -5.56 6.26
CA GLY A 3 7.05 -6.99 5.92
C GLY A 3 5.73 -7.70 5.59
N HIS A 4 4.61 -7.22 6.15
CA HIS A 4 3.27 -7.71 5.81
C HIS A 4 2.81 -7.27 4.41
N ALA A 5 3.31 -6.15 3.92
CA ALA A 5 2.97 -5.63 2.59
C ALA A 5 3.74 -6.36 1.48
N GLU A 6 5.03 -6.63 1.70
CA GLU A 6 5.88 -7.39 0.80
C GLU A 6 5.42 -8.86 0.66
N SER A 7 5.06 -9.50 1.78
CA SER A 7 4.53 -10.87 1.76
C SER A 7 3.27 -11.00 0.89
N ARG A 8 2.36 -10.02 0.96
CA ARG A 8 1.14 -9.99 0.13
C ARG A 8 1.45 -9.68 -1.33
N HIS A 9 2.46 -8.86 -1.61
CA HIS A 9 2.95 -8.64 -2.96
C HIS A 9 3.46 -9.94 -3.58
N ASN A 10 4.30 -10.69 -2.86
CA ASN A 10 4.86 -11.95 -3.33
C ASN A 10 3.77 -12.98 -3.60
N LEU A 11 2.78 -13.09 -2.72
CA LEU A 11 1.63 -13.96 -2.94
C LEU A 11 0.82 -13.53 -4.18
N GLY A 12 0.67 -12.23 -4.43
CA GLY A 12 0.07 -11.73 -5.67
C GLY A 12 0.83 -12.19 -6.91
N CYS A 13 2.16 -12.14 -6.87
CA CYS A 13 3.02 -12.63 -7.95
C CYS A 13 2.88 -14.16 -8.16
N ASP A 14 2.73 -14.94 -7.09
CA ASP A 14 2.44 -16.38 -7.20
C ASP A 14 1.10 -16.64 -7.90
N GLU A 15 0.06 -15.87 -7.55
CA GLU A 15 -1.25 -16.01 -8.18
C GLU A 15 -1.23 -15.59 -9.66
N VAL A 16 -0.45 -14.57 -10.05
CA VAL A 16 -0.20 -14.25 -11.47
C VAL A 16 0.42 -15.44 -12.20
N ARG A 17 1.44 -16.07 -11.60
CA ARG A 17 2.11 -17.25 -12.19
C ARG A 17 1.16 -18.44 -12.35
N LYS A 18 0.15 -18.55 -11.49
CA LYS A 18 -0.90 -19.59 -11.56
C LYS A 18 -2.05 -19.24 -12.52
N GLY A 19 -2.06 -18.04 -13.12
CA GLY A 19 -3.16 -17.57 -13.97
C GLY A 19 -4.36 -17.00 -13.19
N ASN A 20 -4.27 -16.91 -11.86
CA ASN A 20 -5.35 -16.44 -11.00
C ASN A 20 -5.35 -14.91 -10.89
N HIS A 21 -5.60 -14.22 -12.00
CA HIS A 21 -5.43 -12.77 -12.11
C HIS A 21 -6.33 -11.96 -11.17
N ASP A 22 -7.60 -12.34 -11.00
CA ASP A 22 -8.50 -11.67 -10.05
C ASP A 22 -7.98 -11.73 -8.61
N ARG A 23 -7.39 -12.86 -8.24
CA ARG A 23 -6.83 -13.05 -6.90
C ARG A 23 -5.53 -12.28 -6.72
N ALA A 24 -4.69 -12.24 -7.76
CA ALA A 24 -3.49 -11.44 -7.77
C ALA A 24 -3.80 -9.94 -7.57
N VAL A 25 -4.78 -9.40 -8.30
CA VAL A 25 -5.17 -7.98 -8.17
C VAL A 25 -5.63 -7.65 -6.75
N ARG A 26 -6.42 -8.52 -6.11
CA ARG A 26 -6.84 -8.32 -4.70
C ARG A 26 -5.65 -8.27 -3.75
N LEU A 27 -4.68 -9.16 -3.93
CA LEU A 27 -3.49 -9.21 -3.08
C LEU A 27 -2.61 -7.97 -3.26
N PHE A 28 -2.45 -7.51 -4.51
CA PHE A 28 -1.74 -6.27 -4.78
C PHE A 28 -2.48 -5.04 -4.22
N LEU A 29 -3.81 -4.99 -4.27
CA LEU A 29 -4.61 -3.89 -3.70
C LEU A 29 -4.38 -3.75 -2.19
N ILE A 30 -4.40 -4.87 -1.47
CA ILE A 30 -4.15 -4.88 -0.02
C ILE A 30 -2.72 -4.42 0.28
N SER A 31 -1.75 -4.88 -0.51
CA SER A 31 -0.35 -4.46 -0.37
C SER A 31 -0.16 -2.96 -0.68
N ALA A 32 -0.81 -2.44 -1.72
CA ALA A 32 -0.82 -1.02 -2.06
C ALA A 32 -1.44 -0.16 -0.95
N LYS A 33 -2.55 -0.58 -0.36
CA LYS A 33 -3.21 0.06 0.81
C LYS A 33 -2.36 0.07 2.08
N MET A 34 -1.24 -0.65 2.11
CA MET A 34 -0.25 -0.58 3.19
C MET A 34 1.00 0.23 2.79
N GLY A 35 0.94 0.98 1.68
CA GLY A 35 2.05 1.82 1.22
C GLY A 35 3.10 1.07 0.39
N HIS A 36 2.78 -0.08 -0.22
CA HIS A 36 3.73 -0.80 -1.07
C HIS A 36 3.63 -0.38 -2.55
N ARG A 37 4.56 0.46 -2.99
CA ARG A 37 4.56 1.06 -4.34
C ARG A 37 4.62 0.04 -5.48
N GLU A 38 5.41 -1.03 -5.34
CA GLU A 38 5.53 -2.04 -6.42
C GLU A 38 4.21 -2.76 -6.69
N SER A 39 3.33 -2.86 -5.70
CA SER A 39 2.02 -3.48 -5.87
C SER A 39 1.10 -2.61 -6.75
N VAL A 40 1.21 -1.28 -6.65
CA VAL A 40 0.51 -0.34 -7.55
C VAL A 40 0.99 -0.52 -8.99
N GLU A 41 2.31 -0.65 -9.19
CA GLU A 41 2.91 -0.87 -10.51
C GLU A 41 2.49 -2.21 -11.13
N LYS A 42 2.34 -3.27 -10.32
CA LYS A 42 1.81 -4.55 -10.81
C LYS A 42 0.37 -4.42 -11.29
N ILE A 43 -0.49 -3.75 -10.53
CA ILE A 43 -1.89 -3.51 -10.93
C ILE A 43 -1.96 -2.70 -12.22
N LYS A 44 -1.11 -1.68 -12.37
CA LYS A 44 -1.00 -0.90 -13.61
C LYS A 44 -0.67 -1.77 -14.82
N ARG A 45 0.32 -2.66 -14.69
CA ARG A 45 0.71 -3.60 -15.75
C ARG A 45 -0.42 -4.57 -16.09
N MET A 46 -1.13 -5.08 -15.08
CA MET A 46 -2.28 -5.96 -15.29
C MET A 46 -3.41 -5.24 -16.00
N PHE A 47 -3.72 -3.99 -15.61
CA PHE A 47 -4.69 -3.14 -16.32
C PHE A 47 -4.30 -2.90 -17.78
N MET A 48 -3.04 -2.52 -18.05
CA MET A 48 -2.55 -2.32 -19.42
C MET A 48 -2.58 -3.60 -20.26
N GLY A 49 -2.44 -4.77 -19.63
CA GLY A 49 -2.55 -6.08 -20.27
C GLY A 49 -3.98 -6.59 -20.43
N GLY A 50 -5.01 -5.81 -20.07
CA GLY A 50 -6.42 -6.23 -20.14
C GLY A 50 -6.87 -7.19 -19.04
N LEU A 51 -6.05 -7.39 -18.01
CA LEU A 51 -6.29 -8.32 -16.89
C LEU A 51 -6.81 -7.63 -15.61
N GLY A 52 -7.03 -6.32 -15.68
CA GLY A 52 -7.55 -5.51 -14.58
C GLY A 52 -8.37 -4.33 -15.10
N THR A 53 -9.05 -3.64 -14.20
CA THR A 53 -9.91 -2.50 -14.55
C THR A 53 -9.27 -1.16 -14.15
N THR A 54 -9.67 -0.09 -14.83
CA THR A 54 -9.26 1.27 -14.48
C THR A 54 -9.64 1.61 -13.04
N ALA A 55 -10.77 1.10 -12.56
CA ALA A 55 -11.24 1.28 -11.19
C ALA A 55 -10.30 0.63 -10.16
N GLN A 56 -9.81 -0.59 -10.42
CA GLN A 56 -8.85 -1.26 -9.55
C GLN A 56 -7.51 -0.50 -9.48
N TYR A 57 -7.05 0.05 -10.61
CA TYR A 57 -5.85 0.87 -10.61
C TYR A 57 -6.02 2.18 -9.83
N ALA A 58 -7.16 2.87 -10.02
CA ALA A 58 -7.49 4.08 -9.26
C ALA A 58 -7.60 3.80 -7.75
N GLU A 59 -8.21 2.68 -7.36
CA GLU A 59 -8.31 2.26 -5.96
C GLU A 59 -6.93 1.99 -5.34
N ALA A 60 -6.03 1.35 -6.09
CA ALA A 60 -4.66 1.09 -5.64
C ALA A 60 -3.88 2.39 -5.37
N LEU A 61 -4.00 3.37 -6.27
CA LEU A 61 -3.38 4.68 -6.12
C LEU A 61 -3.92 5.42 -4.89
N LYS A 62 -5.24 5.45 -4.73
CA LYS A 62 -5.89 6.10 -3.59
C LYS A 62 -5.43 5.48 -2.27
N GLY A 63 -5.52 4.15 -2.16
CA GLY A 63 -5.12 3.43 -0.95
C GLY A 63 -3.64 3.58 -0.60
N PHE A 64 -2.77 3.65 -1.61
CA PHE A 64 -1.35 3.93 -1.39
C PHE A 64 -1.12 5.35 -0.86
N GLN A 65 -1.85 6.33 -1.39
CA GLN A 65 -1.75 7.71 -0.94
C GLN A 65 -2.26 7.87 0.50
N ASP A 66 -3.41 7.27 0.83
CA ASP A 66 -3.95 7.25 2.20
C ASP A 66 -2.92 6.68 3.20
N ALA A 67 -2.26 5.56 2.85
CA ALA A 67 -1.21 4.97 3.70
C ALA A 67 0.01 5.89 3.88
N MET A 68 0.39 6.64 2.85
CA MET A 68 1.47 7.63 2.95
C MET A 68 1.08 8.85 3.79
N GLU A 69 -0.19 9.21 3.85
CA GLU A 69 -0.68 10.31 4.70
C GLU A 69 -0.81 9.88 6.16
N GLU A 70 -1.24 8.65 6.42
CA GLU A 70 -1.33 8.08 7.77
C GLU A 70 0.07 7.98 8.43
N THR A 71 1.07 7.48 7.70
CA THR A 71 2.45 7.40 8.20
C THR A 71 2.99 8.78 8.57
N LYS A 72 2.83 9.79 7.70
CA LYS A 72 3.23 11.17 7.99
C LYS A 72 2.48 11.81 9.17
N SER A 73 1.24 11.40 9.40
CA SER A 73 0.43 11.91 10.52
C SER A 73 0.86 11.31 11.85
N ASN A 74 1.20 10.01 11.87
CA ASN A 74 1.80 9.37 13.04
C ASN A 74 3.13 10.01 13.44
N ASP A 75 4.04 10.25 12.49
CA ASP A 75 5.31 10.92 12.77
C ASP A 75 5.11 12.34 13.36
N ARG A 76 4.09 13.08 12.89
CA ARG A 76 3.76 14.41 13.42
C ARG A 76 3.16 14.38 14.83
N ASP A 77 2.33 13.39 15.15
CA ASP A 77 1.72 13.27 16.47
C ASP A 77 2.74 12.83 17.53
N GLU A 78 3.66 11.92 17.17
CA GLU A 78 4.79 11.53 18.03
C GLU A 78 5.76 12.71 18.30
N GLU A 79 6.09 13.51 17.28
CA GLU A 79 6.94 14.69 17.46
C GLU A 79 6.30 15.74 18.38
N ASN A 80 5.00 16.01 18.20
CA ASN A 80 4.26 16.97 19.03
C ASN A 80 4.11 16.48 20.48
N ALA A 81 3.90 15.18 20.69
CA ALA A 81 3.86 14.57 22.03
C ALA A 81 5.22 14.66 22.74
N LEU A 82 6.33 14.38 22.04
CA LEU A 82 7.70 14.51 22.55
C LEU A 82 8.08 15.97 22.85
N ARG A 83 7.60 16.92 22.05
CA ARG A 83 7.83 18.35 22.28
C ARG A 83 7.08 18.86 23.51
N LYS A 84 5.84 18.40 23.75
CA LYS A 84 5.07 18.76 24.95
C LYS A 84 5.66 18.17 26.24
N SER A 85 6.20 16.96 26.22
CA SER A 85 6.84 16.36 27.40
C SER A 85 8.18 17.03 27.75
N ARG A 86 8.93 17.51 26.76
CA ARG A 86 10.21 18.24 26.96
C ARG A 86 10.05 19.70 27.38
N GLY A 87 8.87 20.30 27.18
CA GLY A 87 8.56 21.67 27.60
C GLY A 87 7.99 21.81 29.01
N ALA A 88 7.67 20.70 29.69
CA ALA A 88 7.03 20.69 31.01
C ALA A 88 8.02 20.57 32.20
N SER A 89 9.32 20.76 31.97
CA SER A 89 10.36 20.65 33.00
C SER A 89 11.19 21.93 33.18
N ALA A 90 10.65 23.11 32.82
CA ALA A 90 11.26 24.41 33.07
C ALA A 90 10.44 25.21 34.09
#